data_AF-A0A0G4EYR1-F1
#
_entry.id   AF-A0A0G4EYR1-F1
#
_cell.length_a   1.000
_cell.length_b   1.000
_cell.length_c   1.000
_cell.angle_alpha   90.00
_cell.angle_beta   90.00
_cell.angle_gamma   90.00
#
_symmetry.space_group_name_H-M   'P 1'
#
loop_
_entity.id
_entity.type
_entity.pdbx_description
1 polymer ?
#
loop_
_entity_poly.entity_id
_entity_poly.type
_entity_poly.pdbx_seq_one_letter_code
_entity_poly.pdbx_strand_id
1 'polypeptide(L)'
;MAPKKKGKKKDKKADADPLADIPVELRSLGVDQLRERIDAYQQRLNKSMSERNYMQLERDMVNRFYEVTKDESGQLDAALLLKDQEIETSEKNHQVEIRVYEQKIRHLQYEHKRQKKLIQSEGEDNIQKEKDDHIQHVQGLAADKTSLQYDFRELGLANEEEVKRIEDGFDRNFQKLKEQFDRNHTQLQTQYEAQLESLREDLELRRKVEIHEIEERKNQHINDLMKNHQEAFDQIKAYYNDITHDNLQLIRSLKEEINEMKQREKTHHKKMLQLQAERKQLAEPLAQKEKLRAELTQQLKNYTKDKMALKNLKSRCVDMEQTLKDAKQDYRALEERFRKVEKERDDLYKRFNKGVKEIRRRAEFKNIVLEKKLDLLTSQMNEKQAQLQEVLRTAQVDPTTVANISTKLDQALGSKNRLIKELQFEVHRATKTYNDTIKVYEEKLKECGVPLDEVSFEPLQTVTSLMPAGLVTKPAF
;
A
#
# COMPACT_ATOMS: atom_id res chain seq x y z
N MET A 1 12.97 134.00 0.49
CA MET A 1 12.58 135.32 -0.04
C MET A 1 12.11 136.19 1.12
N ALA A 2 12.85 137.26 1.42
CA ALA A 2 12.34 138.39 2.21
C ALA A 2 11.35 139.20 1.31
N PRO A 3 10.86 140.40 1.70
CA PRO A 3 10.25 140.91 2.95
C PRO A 3 8.92 141.67 2.59
N LYS A 4 8.18 142.39 3.47
CA LYS A 4 8.42 143.82 3.79
C LYS A 4 7.34 144.42 4.70
N LYS A 5 7.84 145.09 5.75
CA LYS A 5 7.26 146.27 6.40
C LYS A 5 6.85 147.36 5.40
N LYS A 6 5.75 148.06 5.69
CA LYS A 6 5.53 149.52 5.57
C LYS A 6 4.38 149.84 6.54
N GLY A 7 4.37 150.88 7.37
CA GLY A 7 5.23 152.04 7.56
C GLY A 7 4.42 152.99 8.46
N LYS A 8 5.05 153.50 9.52
CA LYS A 8 4.56 154.60 10.35
C LYS A 8 4.23 155.82 9.49
N LYS A 9 3.19 156.59 9.86
CA LYS A 9 3.31 158.06 9.92
C LYS A 9 2.46 158.63 11.05
N LYS A 10 3.11 159.56 11.75
CA LYS A 10 2.74 160.28 12.98
C LYS A 10 2.80 161.75 12.58
N ASP A 11 1.70 162.48 12.70
CA ASP A 11 1.55 163.95 12.61
C ASP A 11 0.13 164.23 13.15
N LYS A 12 -0.21 165.20 14.01
CA LYS A 12 0.48 166.26 14.74
C LYS A 12 -0.33 166.57 16.02
N LYS A 13 0.35 167.17 17.00
CA LYS A 13 -0.10 167.66 18.31
C LYS A 13 -1.23 168.70 18.28
N ALA A 14 -1.99 168.73 19.40
CA ALA A 14 -2.45 169.88 20.21
C ALA A 14 -3.25 171.02 19.53
N ASP A 15 -4.33 171.57 20.11
CA ASP A 15 -4.91 171.45 21.45
C ASP A 15 -6.44 171.45 21.33
N ALA A 16 -7.12 170.51 21.99
CA ALA A 16 -8.55 170.60 22.26
C ALA A 16 -8.88 169.82 23.54
N ASP A 17 -8.93 170.58 24.63
CA ASP A 17 -9.74 170.41 25.84
C ASP A 17 -10.06 168.97 26.32
N PRO A 18 -9.34 168.43 27.33
CA PRO A 18 -9.55 167.08 27.89
C PRO A 18 -10.80 166.98 28.79
N LEU A 19 -11.85 167.73 28.48
CA LEU A 19 -13.14 167.70 29.17
C LEU A 19 -14.30 167.33 28.22
N ALA A 20 -14.08 167.23 26.91
CA ALA A 20 -15.15 167.03 25.92
C ALA A 20 -15.60 165.57 25.70
N ASP A 21 -14.76 164.57 26.04
CA ASP A 21 -15.05 163.14 25.82
C ASP A 21 -15.61 162.42 27.05
N ILE A 22 -16.07 163.15 28.07
CA ILE A 22 -16.82 162.58 29.19
C ILE A 22 -18.32 162.72 28.86
N PRO A 23 -19.03 161.60 28.58
CA PRO A 23 -20.47 161.63 28.30
C PRO A 23 -21.21 162.42 29.37
N VAL A 24 -22.12 163.32 28.96
CA VAL A 24 -22.80 164.32 29.82
C VAL A 24 -23.47 163.68 31.04
N GLU A 25 -23.93 162.43 30.93
CA GLU A 25 -24.51 161.62 32.02
C GLU A 25 -23.53 161.19 33.12
N LEU A 26 -22.23 161.39 32.94
CA LEU A 26 -21.19 161.09 33.93
C LEU A 26 -20.67 162.38 34.62
N ARG A 27 -21.07 163.57 34.13
CA ARG A 27 -20.58 164.88 34.58
C ARG A 27 -21.39 165.47 35.74
N SER A 28 -22.60 164.97 35.96
CA SER A 28 -23.53 165.41 37.03
C SER A 28 -23.64 164.41 38.19
N LEU A 29 -22.92 163.28 38.13
CA LEU A 29 -22.95 162.22 39.13
C LEU A 29 -21.82 162.40 40.16
N GLY A 30 -22.13 162.19 41.43
CA GLY A 30 -21.13 162.20 42.51
C GLY A 30 -20.12 161.06 42.37
N VAL A 31 -18.94 161.22 42.98
CA VAL A 31 -17.82 160.24 42.92
C VAL A 31 -18.28 158.81 43.26
N ASP A 32 -19.25 158.66 44.17
CA ASP A 32 -19.79 157.37 44.58
C ASP A 32 -20.61 156.67 43.49
N GLN A 33 -21.40 157.41 42.71
CA GLN A 33 -22.22 156.86 41.63
C GLN A 33 -21.39 156.46 40.40
N LEU A 34 -20.25 157.13 40.18
CA LEU A 34 -19.28 156.75 39.15
C LEU A 34 -18.54 155.46 39.53
N ARG A 35 -18.21 155.27 40.82
CA ARG A 35 -17.60 154.02 41.32
C ARG A 35 -18.55 152.84 41.16
N GLU A 36 -19.82 153.01 41.47
CA GLU A 36 -20.83 151.96 41.35
C GLU A 36 -21.02 151.50 39.88
N ARG A 37 -20.97 152.44 38.92
CA ARG A 37 -20.98 152.10 37.49
C ARG A 37 -19.69 151.45 37.02
N ILE A 38 -18.53 151.84 37.54
CA ILE A 38 -17.26 151.15 37.26
C ILE A 38 -17.32 149.71 37.75
N ASP A 39 -17.82 149.47 38.96
CA ASP A 39 -18.00 148.12 39.51
C ASP A 39 -18.99 147.30 38.69
N ALA A 40 -20.11 147.88 38.25
CA ALA A 40 -21.07 147.21 37.38
C ALA A 40 -20.47 146.84 36.01
N TYR A 41 -19.67 147.72 35.41
CA TYR A 41 -18.98 147.41 34.16
C TYR A 41 -17.85 146.40 34.34
N GLN A 42 -17.12 146.44 35.45
CA GLN A 42 -16.13 145.41 35.80
C GLN A 42 -16.78 144.05 36.01
N GLN A 43 -17.94 143.99 36.67
CA GLN A 43 -18.71 142.75 36.81
C GLN A 43 -19.20 142.22 35.46
N ARG A 44 -19.71 143.09 34.58
CA ARG A 44 -20.12 142.68 33.22
C ARG A 44 -18.94 142.21 32.38
N LEU A 45 -17.78 142.87 32.49
CA LEU A 45 -16.56 142.47 31.81
C LEU A 45 -16.07 141.11 32.32
N ASN A 46 -16.03 140.91 33.64
CA ASN A 46 -15.65 139.64 34.26
C ASN A 46 -16.60 138.51 33.88
N LYS A 47 -17.91 138.75 33.84
CA LYS A 47 -18.90 137.78 33.39
C LYS A 47 -18.69 137.41 31.91
N SER A 48 -18.49 138.40 31.04
CA SER A 48 -18.21 138.16 29.62
C SER A 48 -16.88 137.42 29.40
N MET A 49 -15.84 137.73 30.18
CA MET A 49 -14.58 136.98 30.17
C MET A 49 -14.75 135.54 30.63
N SER A 50 -15.54 135.30 31.69
CA SER A 50 -15.85 133.95 32.18
C SER A 50 -16.63 133.13 31.15
N GLU A 51 -17.63 133.72 30.50
CA GLU A 51 -18.41 133.07 29.43
C GLU A 51 -17.55 132.77 28.20
N ARG A 52 -16.65 133.69 27.82
CA ARG A 52 -15.69 133.44 26.72
C ARG A 52 -14.74 132.29 27.05
N ASN A 53 -14.19 132.24 28.27
CA ASN A 53 -13.32 131.16 28.71
C ASN A 53 -14.07 129.82 28.73
N TYR A 54 -15.31 129.81 29.22
CA TYR A 54 -16.17 128.62 29.20
C TYR A 54 -16.40 128.12 27.76
N MET A 55 -16.79 129.02 26.85
CA MET A 55 -17.01 128.66 25.44
C MET A 55 -15.72 128.23 24.72
N GLN A 56 -14.55 128.72 25.14
CA GLN A 56 -13.26 128.24 24.63
C GLN A 56 -12.95 126.83 25.11
N LEU A 57 -13.17 126.54 26.39
CA LEU A 57 -12.98 125.19 26.96
C LEU A 57 -13.92 124.17 26.31
N GLU A 58 -15.19 124.52 26.11
CA GLU A 58 -16.16 123.66 25.42
C GLU A 58 -15.74 123.40 23.96
N ARG A 59 -15.31 124.43 23.23
CA ARG A 59 -14.82 124.27 21.86
C ARG A 59 -13.59 123.36 21.81
N ASP A 60 -12.63 123.57 22.69
CA ASP A 60 -11.40 122.76 22.74
C ASP A 60 -11.71 121.32 23.16
N MET A 61 -12.68 121.11 24.05
CA MET A 61 -13.16 119.78 24.44
C MET A 61 -13.82 119.05 23.26
N VAL A 62 -14.75 119.72 22.55
CA VAL A 62 -15.42 119.16 21.37
C VAL A 62 -14.41 118.87 20.25
N ASN A 63 -13.43 119.76 20.03
CA ASN A 63 -12.37 119.54 19.05
C ASN A 63 -11.50 118.33 19.42
N ARG A 64 -11.11 118.17 20.69
CA ARG A 64 -10.37 116.98 21.14
C ARG A 64 -11.18 115.70 20.95
N PHE A 65 -12.46 115.69 21.29
CA PHE A 65 -13.32 114.52 21.04
C PHE A 65 -13.43 114.23 19.54
N TYR A 66 -13.56 115.25 18.71
CA TYR A 66 -13.58 115.08 17.26
C TYR A 66 -12.26 114.49 16.74
N GLU A 67 -11.10 115.02 17.17
CA GLU A 67 -9.78 114.51 16.79
C GLU A 67 -9.58 113.05 17.23
N VAL A 68 -9.89 112.73 18.49
CA VAL A 68 -9.81 111.36 19.02
C VAL A 68 -10.73 110.42 18.25
N THR A 69 -12.00 110.80 18.05
CA THR A 69 -12.96 109.94 17.32
C THR A 69 -12.53 109.76 15.86
N LYS A 70 -11.95 110.78 15.23
CA LYS A 70 -11.42 110.70 13.87
C LYS A 70 -10.22 109.78 13.79
N ASP A 71 -9.31 109.85 14.76
CA ASP A 71 -8.15 108.96 14.85
C ASP A 71 -8.56 107.52 15.13
N GLU A 72 -9.52 107.30 16.04
CA GLU A 72 -10.11 105.98 16.32
C GLU A 72 -10.81 105.40 15.10
N SER A 73 -11.58 106.21 14.36
CA SER A 73 -12.17 105.80 13.08
C SER A 73 -11.10 105.39 12.07
N GLY A 74 -10.02 106.16 11.94
CA GLY A 74 -8.91 105.83 11.04
C GLY A 74 -8.16 104.56 11.46
N GLN A 75 -8.01 104.30 12.77
CA GLN A 75 -7.43 103.05 13.28
C GLN A 75 -8.33 101.86 13.02
N LEU A 76 -9.65 102.00 13.19
CA LEU A 76 -10.63 100.95 12.89
C LEU A 76 -10.67 100.63 11.39
N ASP A 77 -10.64 101.65 10.53
CA ASP A 77 -10.58 101.47 9.08
C ASP A 77 -9.30 100.73 8.66
N ALA A 78 -8.15 101.08 9.27
CA ALA A 78 -6.90 100.37 9.04
C ALA A 78 -6.93 98.92 9.55
N ALA A 79 -7.55 98.66 10.70
CA ALA A 79 -7.73 97.32 11.24
C ALA A 79 -8.66 96.46 10.38
N LEU A 80 -9.73 97.04 9.83
CA LEU A 80 -10.62 96.37 8.88
C LEU A 80 -9.86 95.98 7.60
N LEU A 81 -9.06 96.89 7.04
CA LEU A 81 -8.23 96.58 5.86
C LEU A 81 -7.24 95.43 6.11
N LEU A 82 -6.62 95.40 7.30
CA LEU A 82 -5.74 94.29 7.68
C LEU A 82 -6.51 92.98 7.80
N LYS A 83 -7.72 93.00 8.37
CA LYS A 83 -8.56 91.80 8.46
C LYS A 83 -9.05 91.32 7.11
N ASP A 84 -9.39 92.22 6.19
CA ASP A 84 -9.74 91.88 4.81
C ASP A 84 -8.55 91.23 4.09
N GLN A 85 -7.33 91.73 4.29
CA GLN A 85 -6.11 91.09 3.76
C GLN A 85 -5.86 89.70 4.38
N GLU A 86 -6.06 89.53 5.68
CA GLU A 86 -5.95 88.22 6.34
C GLU A 86 -6.98 87.22 5.79
N ILE A 87 -8.23 87.66 5.56
CA ILE A 87 -9.27 86.83 4.95
C ILE A 87 -8.85 86.43 3.52
N GLU A 88 -8.42 87.40 2.71
CA GLU A 88 -8.02 87.14 1.32
C GLU A 88 -6.81 86.19 1.23
N THR A 89 -5.83 86.32 2.12
CA THR A 89 -4.68 85.42 2.19
C THR A 89 -5.08 84.01 2.65
N SER A 90 -5.97 83.90 3.63
CA SER A 90 -6.53 82.61 4.07
C SER A 90 -7.32 81.92 2.96
N GLU A 91 -8.14 82.65 2.20
CA GLU A 91 -8.88 82.12 1.06
C GLU A 91 -7.94 81.62 -0.05
N LYS A 92 -6.88 82.39 -0.38
CA LYS A 92 -5.85 81.96 -1.33
C LYS A 92 -5.15 80.68 -0.88
N ASN A 93 -4.77 80.61 0.40
CA ASN A 93 -4.14 79.41 0.97
C ASN A 93 -5.08 78.21 0.90
N HIS A 94 -6.35 78.39 1.27
CA HIS A 94 -7.34 77.32 1.20
C HIS A 94 -7.56 76.81 -0.24
N GLN A 95 -7.61 77.70 -1.22
CA GLN A 95 -7.69 77.31 -2.63
C GLN A 95 -6.48 76.48 -3.09
N VAL A 96 -5.27 76.82 -2.63
CA VAL A 96 -4.06 76.04 -2.91
C VAL A 96 -4.13 74.66 -2.25
N GLU A 97 -4.55 74.58 -0.99
CA GLU A 97 -4.74 73.32 -0.28
C GLU A 97 -5.74 72.41 -0.99
N ILE A 98 -6.88 72.93 -1.43
CA ILE A 98 -7.87 72.17 -2.22
C ILE A 98 -7.21 71.56 -3.46
N ARG A 99 -6.42 72.33 -4.22
CA ARG A 99 -5.73 71.82 -5.42
C ARG A 99 -4.71 70.73 -5.08
N VAL A 100 -3.97 70.88 -3.98
CA VAL A 100 -3.02 69.86 -3.52
C VAL A 100 -3.77 68.58 -3.11
N TYR A 101 -4.89 68.70 -2.39
CA TYR A 101 -5.71 67.55 -2.02
C TYR A 101 -6.33 66.86 -3.26
N GLU A 102 -6.84 67.62 -4.23
CA GLU A 102 -7.32 67.07 -5.49
C GLU A 102 -6.21 66.29 -6.23
N GLN A 103 -5.01 66.85 -6.30
CA GLN A 103 -3.88 66.18 -6.94
C GLN A 103 -3.49 64.90 -6.18
N LYS A 104 -3.51 64.93 -4.85
CA LYS A 104 -3.23 63.76 -4.00
C LYS A 104 -4.27 62.66 -4.19
N ILE A 105 -5.56 63.01 -4.29
CA ILE A 105 -6.64 62.08 -4.59
C ILE A 105 -6.43 61.45 -5.98
N ARG A 106 -6.12 62.26 -7.01
CA ARG A 106 -5.85 61.74 -8.37
C ARG A 106 -4.66 60.78 -8.38
N HIS A 107 -3.59 61.11 -7.66
CA HIS A 107 -2.42 60.24 -7.55
C HIS A 107 -2.77 58.91 -6.85
N LEU A 108 -3.46 58.95 -5.71
CA LEU A 108 -3.92 57.75 -5.00
C LEU A 108 -4.84 56.87 -5.88
N GLN A 109 -5.76 57.48 -6.62
CA GLN A 109 -6.62 56.74 -7.55
C GLN A 109 -5.81 56.06 -8.68
N TYR A 110 -4.80 56.74 -9.20
CA TYR A 110 -3.90 56.16 -10.20
C TYR A 110 -3.10 54.99 -9.62
N GLU A 111 -2.53 55.14 -8.42
CA GLU A 111 -1.80 54.06 -7.75
C GLU A 111 -2.70 52.86 -7.47
N HIS A 112 -3.90 53.06 -6.92
CA HIS A 112 -4.87 51.98 -6.70
C HIS A 112 -5.24 51.28 -8.00
N LYS A 113 -5.46 52.03 -9.09
CA LYS A 113 -5.76 51.45 -10.40
C LYS A 113 -4.58 50.65 -10.95
N ARG A 114 -3.35 51.13 -10.78
CA ARG A 114 -2.13 50.43 -11.17
C ARG A 114 -1.93 49.16 -10.36
N GLN A 115 -2.10 49.22 -9.04
CA GLN A 115 -1.95 48.08 -8.14
C GLN A 115 -3.02 47.02 -8.41
N LYS A 116 -4.27 47.43 -8.67
CA LYS A 116 -5.33 46.51 -9.10
C LYS A 116 -4.97 45.77 -10.39
N LYS A 117 -4.44 46.47 -11.39
CA LYS A 117 -3.98 45.84 -12.64
C LYS A 117 -2.82 44.88 -12.41
N LEU A 118 -1.87 45.25 -11.54
CA LEU A 118 -0.74 44.39 -11.20
C LEU A 118 -1.23 43.09 -10.55
N ILE A 119 -2.09 43.20 -9.53
CA ILE A 119 -2.66 42.03 -8.84
C ILE A 119 -3.46 41.15 -9.80
N GLN A 120 -4.19 41.75 -10.75
CA GLN A 120 -4.91 40.99 -11.78
C GLN A 120 -3.95 40.22 -12.70
N SER A 121 -2.89 40.88 -13.20
CA SER A 121 -1.87 40.24 -14.03
C SER A 121 -1.14 39.12 -13.27
N GLU A 122 -0.70 39.38 -12.04
CA GLU A 122 -0.06 38.36 -11.19
C GLU A 122 -0.99 37.19 -10.89
N GLY A 123 -2.29 37.46 -10.70
CA GLY A 123 -3.31 36.42 -10.54
C GLY A 123 -3.47 35.55 -11.79
N GLU A 124 -3.52 36.17 -12.97
CA GLU A 124 -3.58 35.46 -14.26
C GLU A 124 -2.32 34.62 -14.51
N ASP A 125 -1.14 35.17 -14.23
CA ASP A 125 0.15 34.45 -14.36
C ASP A 125 0.23 33.25 -13.40
N ASN A 126 -0.24 33.40 -12.16
CA ASN A 126 -0.28 32.30 -11.19
C ASN A 126 -1.24 31.20 -11.62
N ILE A 127 -2.43 31.56 -12.12
CA ILE A 127 -3.39 30.58 -12.66
C ILE A 127 -2.79 29.84 -13.85
N GLN A 128 -2.04 30.53 -14.71
CA GLN A 128 -1.40 29.90 -15.87
C GLN A 128 -0.29 28.93 -15.45
N LYS A 129 0.58 29.32 -14.50
CA LYS A 129 1.60 28.43 -13.93
C LYS A 129 0.98 27.17 -13.31
N GLU A 130 -0.08 27.32 -12.53
CA GLU A 130 -0.76 26.17 -11.91
C GLU A 130 -1.37 25.22 -12.95
N LYS A 131 -1.89 25.75 -14.07
CA LYS A 131 -2.34 24.93 -15.21
C LYS A 131 -1.19 24.20 -15.88
N ASP A 132 -0.08 24.88 -16.12
CA ASP A 132 1.10 24.30 -16.78
C ASP A 132 1.72 23.20 -15.90
N ASP A 133 1.84 23.44 -14.59
CA ASP A 133 2.30 22.45 -13.60
C ASP A 133 1.34 21.24 -13.55
N HIS A 134 0.03 21.48 -13.58
CA HIS A 134 -0.95 20.40 -13.62
C HIS A 134 -0.83 19.55 -14.90
N ILE A 135 -0.65 20.18 -16.06
CA ILE A 135 -0.45 19.48 -17.33
C ILE A 135 0.82 18.62 -17.28
N GLN A 136 1.93 19.16 -16.76
CA GLN A 136 3.18 18.41 -16.60
C GLN A 136 3.02 17.23 -15.66
N HIS A 137 2.32 17.40 -14.53
CA HIS A 137 2.02 16.30 -13.62
C HIS A 137 1.18 15.20 -14.28
N VAL A 138 0.15 15.56 -15.04
CA VAL A 138 -0.68 14.58 -15.76
C VAL A 138 0.13 13.83 -16.82
N GLN A 139 1.01 14.52 -17.55
CA GLN A 139 1.92 13.90 -18.51
C GLN A 139 2.91 12.94 -17.84
N GLY A 140 3.49 13.34 -16.70
CA GLY A 140 4.37 12.49 -15.89
C GLY A 140 3.65 11.23 -15.42
N LEU A 141 2.45 11.36 -14.85
CA LEU A 141 1.64 10.22 -14.43
C LEU A 141 1.24 9.30 -15.59
N ALA A 142 1.00 9.85 -16.78
CA ALA A 142 0.72 9.04 -17.97
C ALA A 142 1.96 8.24 -18.41
N ALA A 143 3.14 8.85 -18.39
CA ALA A 143 4.41 8.18 -18.69
C ALA A 143 4.72 7.08 -17.67
N ASP A 144 4.56 7.37 -16.37
CA ASP A 144 4.72 6.39 -15.29
C ASP A 144 3.75 5.23 -15.44
N LYS A 145 2.48 5.51 -15.77
CA LYS A 145 1.50 4.45 -16.05
C LYS A 145 1.93 3.56 -17.22
N THR A 146 2.44 4.15 -18.31
CA THR A 146 2.90 3.38 -19.47
C THR A 146 4.14 2.54 -19.19
N SER A 147 5.10 3.05 -18.41
CA SER A 147 6.28 2.28 -18.00
C SER A 147 5.88 1.13 -17.08
N LEU A 148 5.03 1.37 -16.07
CA LEU A 148 4.52 0.31 -15.20
C LEU A 148 3.78 -0.79 -15.97
N GLN A 149 3.03 -0.43 -17.02
CA GLN A 149 2.36 -1.39 -17.89
C GLN A 149 3.36 -2.23 -18.70
N TYR A 150 4.48 -1.65 -19.12
CA TYR A 150 5.55 -2.38 -19.79
C TYR A 150 6.22 -3.36 -18.83
N ASP A 151 6.63 -2.89 -17.65
CA ASP A 151 7.27 -3.72 -16.62
C ASP A 151 6.37 -4.88 -16.19
N PHE A 152 5.07 -4.62 -16.01
CA PHE A 152 4.11 -5.67 -15.67
C PHE A 152 3.98 -6.72 -16.79
N ARG A 153 4.04 -6.28 -18.05
CA ARG A 153 3.98 -7.19 -19.21
C ARG A 153 5.25 -8.00 -19.35
N GLU A 154 6.41 -7.39 -19.14
CA GLU A 154 7.70 -8.07 -19.15
C GLU A 154 7.80 -9.11 -18.03
N LEU A 155 7.38 -8.76 -16.82
CA LEU A 155 7.31 -9.68 -15.69
C LEU A 155 6.30 -10.82 -15.94
N GLY A 156 5.19 -10.52 -16.60
CA GLY A 156 4.22 -11.53 -17.06
C GLY A 156 4.83 -12.54 -18.04
N LEU A 157 5.59 -12.05 -19.03
CA LEU A 157 6.29 -12.89 -20.00
C LEU A 157 7.38 -13.75 -19.34
N ALA A 158 8.18 -13.15 -18.45
CA ALA A 158 9.23 -13.86 -17.72
C ALA A 158 8.65 -15.01 -16.85
N ASN A 159 7.53 -14.75 -16.18
CA ASN A 159 6.81 -15.77 -15.41
C ASN A 159 6.26 -16.88 -16.32
N GLU A 160 5.69 -16.53 -17.48
CA GLU A 160 5.21 -17.52 -18.45
C GLU A 160 6.35 -18.41 -18.97
N GLU A 161 7.52 -17.84 -19.23
CA GLU A 161 8.73 -18.60 -19.60
C GLU A 161 9.22 -19.50 -18.46
N GLU A 162 9.15 -19.05 -17.20
CA GLU A 162 9.49 -19.89 -16.05
C GLU A 162 8.52 -21.07 -15.91
N VAL A 163 7.22 -20.85 -16.03
CA VAL A 163 6.21 -21.91 -16.03
C VAL A 163 6.47 -22.91 -17.15
N LYS A 164 6.71 -22.45 -18.39
CA LYS A 164 7.06 -23.33 -19.51
C LYS A 164 8.32 -24.15 -19.24
N ARG A 165 9.36 -23.55 -18.66
CA ARG A 165 10.59 -24.29 -18.29
C ARG A 165 10.31 -25.38 -17.25
N ILE A 166 9.42 -25.11 -16.30
CA ILE A 166 9.01 -26.08 -15.28
C ILE A 166 8.19 -27.21 -15.92
N GLU A 167 7.23 -26.89 -16.79
CA GLU A 167 6.43 -27.85 -17.55
C GLU A 167 7.30 -28.76 -18.41
N ASP A 168 8.23 -28.19 -19.19
CA ASP A 168 9.22 -28.94 -19.97
C ASP A 168 10.08 -29.86 -19.08
N GLY A 169 10.43 -29.38 -17.88
CA GLY A 169 11.16 -30.16 -16.88
C GLY A 169 10.35 -31.37 -16.39
N PHE A 170 9.07 -31.18 -16.11
CA PHE A 170 8.15 -32.26 -15.72
C PHE A 170 7.97 -33.26 -16.87
N ASP A 171 7.78 -32.81 -18.10
CA ASP A 171 7.60 -33.69 -19.26
C ASP A 171 8.83 -34.55 -19.52
N ARG A 172 10.03 -33.98 -19.40
CA ARG A 172 11.29 -34.75 -19.50
C ARG A 172 11.41 -35.79 -18.39
N ASN A 173 11.06 -35.43 -17.16
CA ASN A 173 11.10 -36.37 -16.03
C ASN A 173 10.06 -37.48 -16.20
N PHE A 174 8.86 -37.15 -16.68
CA PHE A 174 7.80 -38.09 -16.99
C PHE A 174 8.21 -39.06 -18.10
N GLN A 175 8.82 -38.57 -19.18
CA GLN A 175 9.37 -39.41 -20.25
C GLN A 175 10.45 -40.36 -19.73
N LYS A 176 11.41 -39.86 -18.94
CA LYS A 176 12.45 -40.72 -18.32
C LYS A 176 11.84 -41.81 -17.45
N LEU A 177 10.81 -41.47 -16.66
CA LEU A 177 10.13 -42.43 -15.80
C LEU A 177 9.40 -43.49 -16.64
N LYS A 178 8.72 -43.08 -17.71
CA LYS A 178 8.07 -43.99 -18.65
C LYS A 178 9.07 -44.93 -19.31
N GLU A 179 10.20 -44.42 -19.80
CA GLU A 179 11.28 -45.24 -20.36
C GLU A 179 11.84 -46.23 -19.34
N GLN A 180 12.00 -45.83 -18.07
CA GLN A 180 12.43 -46.75 -17.00
C GLN A 180 11.40 -47.85 -16.76
N PHE A 181 10.11 -47.52 -16.73
CA PHE A 181 9.05 -48.52 -16.60
C PHE A 181 9.01 -49.49 -17.79
N ASP A 182 9.15 -48.99 -19.02
CA ASP A 182 9.16 -49.82 -20.22
C ASP A 182 10.39 -50.76 -20.23
N ARG A 183 11.57 -50.25 -19.84
CA ARG A 183 12.78 -51.08 -19.66
C ARG A 183 12.60 -52.14 -18.58
N ASN A 184 12.05 -51.78 -17.43
CA ASN A 184 11.79 -52.73 -16.35
C ASN A 184 10.76 -53.79 -16.78
N HIS A 185 9.72 -53.40 -17.51
CA HIS A 185 8.69 -54.31 -18.00
C HIS A 185 9.25 -55.31 -19.00
N THR A 186 10.02 -54.84 -19.99
CA THR A 186 10.70 -55.68 -20.99
C THR A 186 11.73 -56.61 -20.37
N GLN A 187 12.51 -56.15 -19.39
CA GLN A 187 13.42 -57.00 -18.63
C GLN A 187 12.68 -58.09 -17.84
N LEU A 188 11.57 -57.74 -17.19
CA LEU A 188 10.78 -58.70 -16.44
C LEU A 188 10.12 -59.73 -17.37
N GLN A 189 9.59 -59.29 -18.51
CA GLN A 189 9.01 -60.16 -19.52
C GLN A 189 10.05 -61.15 -20.07
N THR A 190 11.23 -60.67 -20.46
CA THR A 190 12.31 -61.53 -20.98
C THR A 190 12.80 -62.53 -19.94
N GLN A 191 12.87 -62.14 -18.65
CA GLN A 191 13.18 -63.08 -17.56
C GLN A 191 12.15 -64.20 -17.44
N TYR A 192 10.85 -63.87 -17.48
CA TYR A 192 9.80 -64.89 -17.42
C TYR A 192 9.74 -65.77 -18.68
N GLU A 193 9.96 -65.20 -19.86
CA GLU A 193 10.06 -65.96 -21.11
C GLU A 193 11.22 -66.96 -21.06
N ALA A 194 12.40 -66.54 -20.58
CA ALA A 194 13.54 -67.43 -20.39
C ALA A 194 13.26 -68.55 -19.38
N GLN A 195 12.58 -68.24 -18.26
CA GLN A 195 12.18 -69.25 -17.28
C GLN A 195 11.17 -70.26 -17.87
N LEU A 196 10.21 -69.79 -18.66
CA LEU A 196 9.25 -70.66 -19.34
C LEU A 196 9.92 -71.57 -20.37
N GLU A 197 10.90 -71.05 -21.12
CA GLU A 197 11.60 -71.84 -22.12
C GLU A 197 12.50 -72.89 -21.47
N SER A 198 13.26 -72.53 -20.42
CA SER A 198 14.03 -73.49 -19.64
C SER A 198 13.13 -74.60 -19.06
N LEU A 199 11.95 -74.25 -18.54
CA LEU A 199 11.00 -75.25 -18.04
C LEU A 199 10.47 -76.16 -19.15
N ARG A 200 10.26 -75.64 -20.37
CA ARG A 200 9.88 -76.46 -21.53
C ARG A 200 10.98 -77.44 -21.89
N GLU A 201 12.23 -76.97 -21.97
CA GLU A 201 13.39 -77.82 -22.25
C GLU A 201 13.52 -78.94 -21.20
N ASP A 202 13.37 -78.62 -19.92
CA ASP A 202 13.42 -79.60 -18.82
C ASP A 202 12.30 -80.66 -18.94
N LEU A 203 11.08 -80.23 -19.26
CA LEU A 203 9.94 -81.15 -19.46
C LEU A 203 10.12 -82.02 -20.71
N GLU A 204 10.66 -81.47 -21.79
CA GLU A 204 10.98 -82.25 -22.99
C GLU A 204 12.09 -83.26 -22.73
N LEU A 205 13.13 -82.88 -22.00
CA LEU A 205 14.21 -83.78 -21.61
C LEU A 205 13.68 -84.91 -20.72
N ARG A 206 12.85 -84.58 -19.73
CA ARG A 206 12.18 -85.58 -18.89
C ARG A 206 11.34 -86.54 -19.73
N ARG A 207 10.55 -86.04 -20.68
CA ARG A 207 9.78 -86.88 -21.61
C ARG A 207 10.67 -87.79 -22.43
N LYS A 208 11.80 -87.30 -22.96
CA LYS A 208 12.77 -88.11 -23.73
C LYS A 208 13.38 -89.21 -22.88
N VAL A 209 13.77 -88.90 -21.64
CA VAL A 209 14.29 -89.89 -20.69
C VAL A 209 13.23 -90.96 -20.38
N GLU A 210 12.00 -90.56 -20.07
CA GLU A 210 10.90 -91.50 -19.82
C GLU A 210 10.62 -92.41 -21.03
N ILE A 211 10.70 -91.88 -22.27
CA ILE A 211 10.57 -92.68 -23.49
C ILE A 211 11.73 -93.69 -23.60
N HIS A 212 12.98 -93.25 -23.42
CA HIS A 212 14.14 -94.14 -23.49
C HIS A 212 14.10 -95.24 -22.43
N GLU A 213 13.71 -94.92 -21.18
CA GLU A 213 13.53 -95.94 -20.15
C GLU A 213 12.45 -96.97 -20.53
N ILE A 214 11.34 -96.54 -21.14
CA ILE A 214 10.30 -97.45 -21.63
C ILE A 214 10.82 -98.30 -22.78
N GLU A 215 11.58 -97.73 -23.71
CA GLU A 215 12.21 -98.44 -24.82
C GLU A 215 13.22 -99.48 -24.32
N GLU A 216 14.08 -99.13 -23.36
CA GLU A 216 15.02 -100.07 -22.74
C GLU A 216 14.29 -101.22 -22.06
N ARG A 217 13.24 -100.95 -21.27
CA ARG A 217 12.41 -102.01 -20.66
C ARG A 217 11.75 -102.90 -21.71
N LYS A 218 11.26 -102.33 -22.81
CA LYS A 218 10.69 -103.10 -23.93
C LYS A 218 11.74 -103.94 -24.65
N ASN A 219 12.93 -103.39 -24.90
CA ASN A 219 14.04 -104.10 -25.54
C ASN A 219 14.56 -105.24 -24.67
N GLN A 220 14.67 -105.01 -23.36
CA GLN A 220 14.96 -106.06 -22.37
C GLN A 220 13.90 -107.16 -22.44
N HIS A 221 12.61 -106.80 -22.43
CA HIS A 221 11.53 -107.78 -22.55
C HIS A 221 11.56 -108.55 -23.89
N ILE A 222 11.87 -107.88 -25.01
CA ILE A 222 12.05 -108.53 -26.32
C ILE A 222 13.22 -109.51 -26.25
N ASN A 223 14.35 -109.12 -25.67
CA ASN A 223 15.51 -110.00 -25.52
C ASN A 223 15.21 -111.21 -24.63
N ASP A 224 14.51 -111.01 -23.51
CA ASP A 224 14.05 -112.09 -22.63
C ASP A 224 13.09 -113.02 -23.36
N LEU A 225 12.15 -112.47 -24.14
CA LEU A 225 11.21 -113.24 -24.93
C LEU A 225 11.93 -114.03 -26.04
N MET A 226 12.91 -113.43 -26.73
CA MET A 226 13.75 -114.09 -27.71
C MET A 226 14.55 -115.23 -27.07
N LYS A 227 15.13 -115.01 -25.90
CA LYS A 227 15.86 -116.04 -25.15
C LYS A 227 14.94 -117.18 -24.73
N ASN A 228 13.76 -116.87 -24.18
CA ASN A 228 12.75 -117.85 -23.83
C ASN A 228 12.26 -118.63 -25.06
N HIS A 229 12.06 -117.96 -26.20
CA HIS A 229 11.71 -118.62 -27.46
C HIS A 229 12.84 -119.49 -28.00
N GLN A 230 14.10 -119.07 -27.88
CA GLN A 230 15.25 -119.88 -28.26
C GLN A 230 15.37 -121.11 -27.35
N GLU A 231 15.23 -120.95 -26.03
CA GLU A 231 15.20 -122.05 -25.07
C GLU A 231 14.03 -123.00 -25.34
N ALA A 232 12.82 -122.47 -25.59
CA ALA A 232 11.67 -123.27 -25.97
C ALA A 232 11.88 -123.96 -27.32
N PHE A 233 12.53 -123.32 -28.30
CA PHE A 233 12.86 -123.92 -29.58
C PHE A 233 13.92 -125.01 -29.43
N ASP A 234 14.92 -124.82 -28.59
CA ASP A 234 15.94 -125.82 -28.27
C ASP A 234 15.34 -126.98 -27.48
N GLN A 235 14.39 -126.72 -26.58
CA GLN A 235 13.59 -127.74 -25.91
C GLN A 235 12.67 -128.47 -26.89
N ILE A 236 12.05 -127.79 -27.84
CA ILE A 236 11.24 -128.40 -28.91
C ILE A 236 12.13 -129.22 -29.83
N LYS A 237 13.34 -128.75 -30.16
CA LYS A 237 14.31 -129.47 -30.96
C LYS A 237 14.86 -130.68 -30.22
N ALA A 238 15.11 -130.56 -28.91
CA ALA A 238 15.44 -131.68 -28.04
C ALA A 238 14.27 -132.66 -27.97
N TYR A 239 13.04 -132.19 -27.76
CA TYR A 239 11.83 -133.00 -27.77
C TYR A 239 11.57 -133.68 -29.12
N TYR A 240 11.86 -133.03 -30.26
CA TYR A 240 11.78 -133.66 -31.59
C TYR A 240 12.98 -134.54 -31.92
N ASN A 241 14.15 -134.30 -31.33
CA ASN A 241 15.30 -135.22 -31.38
C ASN A 241 15.03 -136.46 -30.54
N ASP A 242 14.48 -136.29 -29.35
CA ASP A 242 14.01 -137.34 -28.46
C ASP A 242 12.82 -138.04 -29.07
N ILE A 243 11.88 -137.34 -29.71
CA ILE A 243 10.81 -137.95 -30.51
C ILE A 243 11.34 -138.57 -31.79
N THR A 244 12.42 -138.13 -32.42
CA THR A 244 12.95 -138.85 -33.59
C THR A 244 13.73 -140.08 -33.14
N HIS A 245 14.36 -140.03 -31.97
CA HIS A 245 14.94 -141.18 -31.28
C HIS A 245 13.85 -142.17 -30.85
N ASP A 246 12.85 -141.69 -30.13
CA ASP A 246 11.66 -142.41 -29.70
C ASP A 246 10.81 -142.81 -30.87
N ASN A 247 10.67 -142.05 -31.96
CA ASN A 247 10.02 -142.44 -33.23
C ASN A 247 10.88 -143.42 -34.01
N LEU A 248 12.19 -143.48 -33.84
CA LEU A 248 12.98 -144.60 -34.34
C LEU A 248 12.74 -145.86 -33.49
N GLN A 249 12.52 -145.71 -32.17
CA GLN A 249 12.09 -146.79 -31.27
C GLN A 249 10.60 -147.15 -31.44
N LEU A 250 9.77 -146.18 -31.84
CA LEU A 250 8.33 -146.22 -31.97
C LEU A 250 7.94 -146.47 -33.43
N ILE A 251 8.80 -146.29 -34.43
CA ILE A 251 8.64 -146.93 -35.75
C ILE A 251 8.92 -148.44 -35.60
N ARG A 252 9.74 -148.84 -34.63
CA ARG A 252 9.85 -150.26 -34.26
C ARG A 252 8.59 -150.76 -33.55
N SER A 253 7.96 -149.99 -32.66
CA SER A 253 6.74 -150.42 -31.94
C SER A 253 5.39 -150.03 -32.57
N LEU A 254 5.28 -149.01 -33.42
CA LEU A 254 4.08 -148.63 -34.20
C LEU A 254 3.93 -149.47 -35.46
N LYS A 255 4.96 -150.20 -35.89
CA LYS A 255 4.72 -151.40 -36.70
C LYS A 255 3.84 -152.42 -35.95
N GLU A 256 3.81 -152.37 -34.62
CA GLU A 256 2.96 -153.23 -33.75
C GLU A 256 1.65 -152.53 -33.35
N GLU A 257 1.64 -151.21 -33.11
CA GLU A 257 0.45 -150.45 -32.63
C GLU A 257 -0.41 -149.73 -33.69
N ILE A 258 0.00 -149.64 -34.97
CA ILE A 258 -0.86 -149.14 -36.09
C ILE A 258 -2.17 -149.96 -36.22
N ASN A 259 -2.25 -151.13 -35.58
CA ASN A 259 -3.46 -151.93 -35.49
C ASN A 259 -4.52 -151.39 -34.49
N GLU A 260 -4.18 -150.55 -33.50
CA GLU A 260 -5.11 -150.26 -32.38
C GLU A 260 -5.74 -148.84 -32.38
N MET A 261 -5.11 -147.84 -32.97
CA MET A 261 -5.52 -146.43 -32.77
C MET A 261 -6.47 -145.85 -33.85
N LYS A 262 -7.13 -146.69 -34.65
CA LYS A 262 -8.22 -146.27 -35.56
C LYS A 262 -9.55 -145.95 -34.84
N GLN A 263 -9.63 -145.97 -33.50
CA GLN A 263 -10.90 -146.05 -32.77
C GLN A 263 -11.34 -144.85 -31.89
N ARG A 264 -10.57 -143.76 -31.69
CA ARG A 264 -10.93 -142.77 -30.64
C ARG A 264 -11.06 -141.28 -31.04
N GLU A 265 -11.43 -140.99 -32.28
CA GLU A 265 -11.52 -139.59 -32.78
C GLU A 265 -12.92 -138.93 -32.63
N LYS A 266 -13.92 -139.61 -32.08
CA LYS A 266 -15.33 -139.15 -32.11
C LYS A 266 -15.85 -138.35 -30.90
N THR A 267 -15.03 -138.01 -29.89
CA THR A 267 -15.54 -137.46 -28.60
C THR A 267 -15.45 -135.94 -28.40
N HIS A 268 -14.76 -135.18 -29.27
CA HIS A 268 -14.48 -133.77 -29.00
C HIS A 268 -15.52 -132.75 -29.49
N HIS A 269 -16.62 -133.19 -30.14
CA HIS A 269 -17.61 -132.28 -30.73
C HIS A 269 -18.64 -131.68 -29.74
N LYS A 270 -18.69 -132.12 -28.47
CA LYS A 270 -19.73 -131.71 -27.49
C LYS A 270 -19.40 -130.53 -26.56
N LYS A 271 -18.15 -130.04 -26.51
CA LYS A 271 -17.75 -128.93 -25.61
C LYS A 271 -18.07 -127.52 -26.13
N MET A 272 -18.45 -127.38 -27.41
CA MET A 272 -18.62 -126.07 -28.05
C MET A 272 -19.93 -125.34 -27.66
N LEU A 273 -20.99 -126.09 -27.34
CA LEU A 273 -22.34 -125.51 -27.13
C LEU A 273 -22.59 -124.98 -25.70
N GLN A 274 -21.77 -125.36 -24.71
CA GLN A 274 -21.94 -124.92 -23.31
C GLN A 274 -21.46 -123.47 -23.08
N LEU A 275 -20.40 -123.03 -23.78
CA LEU A 275 -19.83 -121.68 -23.63
C LEU A 275 -20.71 -120.56 -24.21
N GLN A 276 -21.69 -120.90 -25.06
CA GLN A 276 -22.54 -119.92 -25.74
C GLN A 276 -23.74 -119.47 -24.90
N ALA A 277 -24.14 -120.24 -23.88
CA ALA A 277 -25.27 -119.94 -22.98
C ALA A 277 -24.86 -119.03 -21.80
N GLU A 278 -23.65 -119.20 -21.26
CA GLU A 278 -23.13 -118.41 -20.12
C GLU A 278 -22.93 -116.93 -20.49
N ARG A 279 -22.60 -116.64 -21.76
CA ARG A 279 -22.42 -115.26 -22.25
C ARG A 279 -23.71 -114.43 -22.26
N LYS A 280 -24.89 -115.06 -22.30
CA LYS A 280 -26.18 -114.35 -22.28
C LYS A 280 -26.65 -113.97 -20.87
N GLN A 281 -26.22 -114.68 -19.82
CA GLN A 281 -26.62 -114.40 -18.43
C GLN A 281 -25.82 -113.25 -17.77
N LEU A 282 -24.65 -112.88 -18.31
CA LEU A 282 -23.77 -111.85 -17.74
C LEU A 282 -23.99 -110.42 -18.30
N ALA A 283 -24.84 -110.25 -19.32
CA ALA A 283 -25.00 -108.97 -20.03
C ALA A 283 -25.80 -107.91 -19.23
N GLU A 284 -26.85 -108.32 -18.53
CA GLU A 284 -27.72 -107.44 -17.75
C GLU A 284 -27.06 -106.86 -16.47
N PRO A 285 -26.32 -107.65 -15.65
CA PRO A 285 -25.57 -107.09 -14.51
C PRO A 285 -24.42 -106.17 -14.95
N LEU A 286 -23.83 -106.37 -16.13
CA LEU A 286 -22.80 -105.47 -16.68
C LEU A 286 -23.37 -104.08 -16.96
N ALA A 287 -24.55 -104.00 -17.60
CA ALA A 287 -25.21 -102.73 -17.95
C ALA A 287 -25.62 -101.91 -16.70
N GLN A 288 -26.05 -102.57 -15.62
CA GLN A 288 -26.36 -101.88 -14.35
C GLN A 288 -25.10 -101.30 -13.69
N LYS A 289 -23.97 -102.03 -13.72
CA LYS A 289 -22.69 -101.54 -13.20
C LYS A 289 -22.12 -100.38 -14.02
N GLU A 290 -22.34 -100.37 -15.34
CA GLU A 290 -21.94 -99.26 -16.21
C GLU A 290 -22.72 -97.97 -15.93
N LYS A 291 -24.04 -98.06 -15.71
CA LYS A 291 -24.85 -96.89 -15.30
C LYS A 291 -24.39 -96.31 -13.96
N LEU A 292 -24.16 -97.18 -12.97
CA LEU A 292 -23.70 -96.76 -11.64
C LEU A 292 -22.28 -96.15 -11.70
N ARG A 293 -21.41 -96.69 -12.56
CA ARG A 293 -20.09 -96.10 -12.85
C ARG A 293 -20.23 -94.71 -13.49
N ALA A 294 -21.17 -94.50 -14.40
CA ALA A 294 -21.39 -93.21 -15.03
C ALA A 294 -21.89 -92.16 -14.02
N GLU A 295 -22.85 -92.51 -13.17
CA GLU A 295 -23.35 -91.65 -12.09
C GLU A 295 -22.26 -91.27 -11.08
N LEU A 296 -21.48 -92.23 -10.59
CA LEU A 296 -20.35 -91.98 -9.70
C LEU A 296 -19.27 -91.12 -10.36
N THR A 297 -19.02 -91.31 -11.65
CA THR A 297 -18.05 -90.49 -12.41
C THR A 297 -18.54 -89.03 -12.50
N GLN A 298 -19.85 -88.81 -12.65
CA GLN A 298 -20.43 -87.47 -12.68
C GLN A 298 -20.40 -86.80 -11.30
N GLN A 299 -20.70 -87.54 -10.23
CA GLN A 299 -20.57 -87.04 -8.85
C GLN A 299 -19.12 -86.67 -8.51
N LEU A 300 -18.14 -87.48 -8.93
CA LEU A 300 -16.72 -87.16 -8.76
C LEU A 300 -16.32 -85.88 -9.51
N LYS A 301 -16.84 -85.67 -10.74
CA LYS A 301 -16.62 -84.42 -11.49
C LYS A 301 -17.22 -83.20 -10.80
N ASN A 302 -18.37 -83.32 -10.16
CA ASN A 302 -18.97 -82.22 -9.40
C ASN A 302 -18.16 -81.94 -8.12
N TYR A 303 -17.77 -82.99 -7.39
CA TYR A 303 -16.93 -82.86 -6.20
C TYR A 303 -15.58 -82.18 -6.49
N THR A 304 -14.93 -82.50 -7.62
CA THR A 304 -13.68 -81.84 -8.00
C THR A 304 -13.87 -80.37 -8.33
N LYS A 305 -14.98 -79.99 -9.00
CA LYS A 305 -15.33 -78.58 -9.23
C LYS A 305 -15.58 -77.84 -7.92
N ASP A 306 -16.37 -78.41 -7.01
CA ASP A 306 -16.68 -77.80 -5.72
C ASP A 306 -15.42 -77.63 -4.86
N LYS A 307 -14.52 -78.62 -4.88
CA LYS A 307 -13.22 -78.54 -4.20
C LYS A 307 -12.35 -77.39 -4.73
N MET A 308 -12.33 -77.18 -6.06
CA MET A 308 -11.60 -76.05 -6.66
C MET A 308 -12.26 -74.71 -6.34
N ALA A 309 -13.59 -74.63 -6.41
CA ALA A 309 -14.33 -73.42 -6.04
C ALA A 309 -14.10 -73.04 -4.57
N LEU A 310 -14.11 -74.03 -3.66
CA LEU A 310 -13.80 -73.82 -2.25
C LEU A 310 -12.38 -73.32 -2.03
N LYS A 311 -11.39 -73.85 -2.76
CA LYS A 311 -9.99 -73.37 -2.69
C LYS A 311 -9.90 -71.90 -3.13
N ASN A 312 -10.56 -71.54 -4.23
CA ASN A 312 -10.56 -70.18 -4.75
C ASN A 312 -11.26 -69.20 -3.79
N LEU A 313 -12.41 -69.60 -3.22
CA LEU A 313 -13.13 -68.82 -2.22
C LEU A 313 -12.28 -68.62 -0.96
N LYS A 314 -11.59 -69.66 -0.48
CA LYS A 314 -10.67 -69.54 0.67
C LYS A 314 -9.54 -68.55 0.39
N SER A 315 -8.90 -68.63 -0.79
CA SER A 315 -7.88 -67.65 -1.19
C SER A 315 -8.44 -66.24 -1.17
N ARG A 316 -9.61 -66.03 -1.79
CA ARG A 316 -10.26 -64.71 -1.83
C ARG A 316 -10.65 -64.19 -0.45
N CYS A 317 -11.06 -65.07 0.47
CA CYS A 317 -11.34 -64.69 1.86
C CYS A 317 -10.07 -64.19 2.55
N VAL A 318 -8.93 -64.87 2.39
CA VAL A 318 -7.65 -64.44 2.96
C VAL A 318 -7.24 -63.09 2.39
N ASP A 319 -7.36 -62.90 1.07
CA ASP A 319 -7.04 -61.62 0.43
C ASP A 319 -7.95 -60.49 0.96
N MET A 320 -9.25 -60.76 1.14
CA MET A 320 -10.21 -59.79 1.67
C MET A 320 -9.96 -59.48 3.15
N GLU A 321 -9.55 -60.45 3.95
CA GLU A 321 -9.15 -60.24 5.35
C GLU A 321 -7.90 -59.35 5.45
N GLN A 322 -6.94 -59.56 4.55
CA GLN A 322 -5.73 -58.74 4.47
C GLN A 322 -6.06 -57.30 4.06
N THR A 323 -6.85 -57.09 3.00
CA THR A 323 -7.25 -55.73 2.60
C THR A 323 -8.07 -55.02 3.67
N LEU A 324 -8.91 -55.74 4.42
CA LEU A 324 -9.66 -55.19 5.55
C LEU A 324 -8.75 -54.81 6.72
N LYS A 325 -7.68 -55.57 6.95
CA LYS A 325 -6.67 -55.24 7.96
C LYS A 325 -5.88 -53.99 7.56
N ASP A 326 -5.45 -53.91 6.31
CA ASP A 326 -4.70 -52.77 5.78
C ASP A 326 -5.56 -51.49 5.82
N ALA A 327 -6.82 -51.56 5.36
CA ALA A 327 -7.76 -50.45 5.44
C ALA A 327 -8.02 -49.96 6.87
N LYS A 328 -8.04 -50.88 7.86
CA LYS A 328 -8.16 -50.51 9.28
C LYS A 328 -6.91 -49.80 9.80
N GLN A 329 -5.72 -50.17 9.33
CA GLN A 329 -4.48 -49.50 9.70
C GLN A 329 -4.43 -48.09 9.11
N ASP A 330 -4.80 -47.95 7.83
CA ASP A 330 -4.88 -46.66 7.15
C ASP A 330 -5.90 -45.73 7.81
N TYR A 331 -7.06 -46.25 8.19
CA TYR A 331 -8.07 -45.49 8.92
C TYR A 331 -7.52 -44.93 10.25
N ARG A 332 -6.82 -45.76 11.04
CA ARG A 332 -6.22 -45.34 12.30
C ARG A 332 -5.14 -44.28 12.09
N ALA A 333 -4.26 -44.48 11.10
CA ALA A 333 -3.23 -43.52 10.76
C ALA A 333 -3.82 -42.18 10.31
N LEU A 334 -4.91 -42.22 9.53
CA LEU A 334 -5.62 -41.02 9.08
C LEU A 334 -6.32 -40.30 10.24
N GLU A 335 -6.95 -41.05 11.16
CA GLU A 335 -7.60 -40.48 12.34
C GLU A 335 -6.59 -39.78 13.26
N GLU A 336 -5.41 -40.36 13.45
CA GLU A 336 -4.33 -39.73 14.20
C GLU A 336 -3.82 -38.44 13.54
N ARG A 337 -3.65 -38.44 12.21
CA ARG A 337 -3.27 -37.24 11.45
C ARG A 337 -4.34 -36.16 11.56
N PHE A 338 -5.61 -36.54 11.44
CA PHE A 338 -6.73 -35.62 11.58
C PHE A 338 -6.74 -34.95 12.97
N ARG A 339 -6.60 -35.73 14.04
CA ARG A 339 -6.52 -35.19 15.41
C ARG A 339 -5.34 -34.24 15.62
N LYS A 340 -4.20 -34.47 14.95
CA LYS A 340 -3.06 -33.53 15.00
C LYS A 340 -3.41 -32.20 14.33
N VAL A 341 -3.98 -32.25 13.12
CA VAL A 341 -4.39 -31.05 12.38
C VAL A 341 -5.47 -30.26 13.13
N GLU A 342 -6.44 -30.93 13.76
CA GLU A 342 -7.44 -30.26 14.59
C GLU A 342 -6.82 -29.52 15.78
N LYS A 343 -5.84 -30.14 16.46
CA LYS A 343 -5.12 -29.49 17.56
C LYS A 343 -4.33 -28.28 17.07
N GLU A 344 -3.63 -28.41 15.95
CA GLU A 344 -2.87 -27.31 15.35
C GLU A 344 -3.77 -26.13 14.97
N ARG A 345 -4.93 -26.42 14.36
CA ARG A 345 -5.96 -25.41 14.05
C ARG A 345 -6.42 -24.69 15.31
N ASP A 346 -6.78 -25.45 16.35
CA ASP A 346 -7.31 -24.89 17.60
C ASP A 346 -6.28 -24.04 18.34
N ASP A 347 -5.01 -24.48 18.35
CA ASP A 347 -3.92 -23.73 18.95
C ASP A 347 -3.59 -22.47 18.15
N LEU A 348 -3.61 -22.53 16.82
CA LEU A 348 -3.45 -21.35 15.97
C LEU A 348 -4.57 -20.33 16.23
N TYR A 349 -5.82 -20.78 16.33
CA TYR A 349 -6.96 -19.93 16.62
C TYR A 349 -6.85 -19.27 18.00
N LYS A 350 -6.41 -20.01 19.02
CA LYS A 350 -6.14 -19.45 20.36
C LYS A 350 -5.02 -18.40 20.33
N ARG A 351 -3.91 -18.68 19.64
CA ARG A 351 -2.78 -17.75 19.52
C ARG A 351 -3.18 -16.48 18.77
N PHE A 352 -3.91 -16.62 17.68
CA PHE A 352 -4.45 -15.49 16.92
C PHE A 352 -5.34 -14.60 17.78
N ASN A 353 -6.33 -15.18 18.48
CA ASN A 353 -7.21 -14.42 19.36
C ASN A 353 -6.48 -13.72 20.50
N LYS A 354 -5.44 -14.37 21.05
CA LYS A 354 -4.57 -13.75 22.06
C LYS A 354 -3.81 -12.56 21.47
N GLY A 355 -3.19 -12.72 20.31
CA GLY A 355 -2.47 -11.66 19.60
C GLY A 355 -3.35 -10.46 19.26
N VAL A 356 -4.56 -10.70 18.74
CA VAL A 356 -5.53 -9.64 18.44
C VAL A 356 -5.93 -8.88 19.71
N LYS A 357 -6.20 -9.59 20.82
CA LYS A 357 -6.52 -8.95 22.10
C LYS A 357 -5.35 -8.11 22.64
N GLU A 358 -4.12 -8.59 22.52
CA GLU A 358 -2.94 -7.84 22.97
C GLU A 358 -2.68 -6.58 22.14
N ILE A 359 -2.78 -6.67 20.81
CA ILE A 359 -2.66 -5.52 19.92
C ILE A 359 -3.74 -4.48 20.23
N ARG A 360 -4.99 -4.93 20.38
CA ARG A 360 -6.10 -4.06 20.75
C ARG A 360 -5.86 -3.37 22.10
N ARG A 361 -5.44 -4.11 23.12
CA ARG A 361 -5.10 -3.53 24.45
C ARG A 361 -3.99 -2.50 24.36
N ARG A 362 -2.93 -2.73 23.56
CA ARG A 362 -1.84 -1.77 23.37
C ARG A 362 -2.31 -0.50 22.68
N ALA A 363 -3.16 -0.64 21.66
CA ALA A 363 -3.75 0.50 20.96
C ALA A 363 -4.69 1.30 21.88
N GLU A 364 -5.58 0.62 22.61
CA GLU A 364 -6.48 1.23 23.59
C GLU A 364 -5.70 1.97 24.69
N PHE A 365 -4.65 1.37 25.23
CA PHE A 365 -3.79 2.02 26.22
C PHE A 365 -3.12 3.28 25.66
N LYS A 366 -2.58 3.22 24.43
CA LYS A 366 -1.98 4.40 23.77
C LYS A 366 -3.02 5.50 23.56
N ASN A 367 -4.23 5.15 23.16
CA ASN A 367 -5.32 6.11 22.98
C ASN A 367 -5.70 6.78 24.31
N ILE A 368 -5.86 6.01 25.39
CA ILE A 368 -6.16 6.56 26.72
C ILE A 368 -5.05 7.53 27.19
N VAL A 369 -3.78 7.20 26.94
CA VAL A 369 -2.67 8.10 27.30
C VAL A 369 -2.70 9.39 26.47
N LEU A 370 -3.00 9.30 25.17
CA LEU A 370 -3.12 10.46 24.30
C LEU A 370 -4.32 11.34 24.68
N GLU A 371 -5.47 10.74 25.00
CA GLU A 371 -6.65 11.45 25.50
C GLU A 371 -6.34 12.21 26.79
N LYS A 372 -5.75 11.56 27.80
CA LYS A 372 -5.34 12.23 29.04
C LYS A 372 -4.35 13.38 28.80
N LYS A 373 -3.42 13.20 27.86
CA LYS A 373 -2.46 14.26 27.50
C LYS A 373 -3.16 15.42 26.81
N LEU A 374 -4.13 15.15 25.95
CA LEU A 374 -4.95 16.16 25.29
C LEU A 374 -5.76 16.92 26.32
N ASP A 375 -6.48 16.23 27.21
CA ASP A 375 -7.26 16.84 28.29
C ASP A 375 -6.41 17.78 29.14
N LEU A 376 -5.22 17.32 29.56
CA LEU A 376 -4.29 18.14 30.34
C LEU A 376 -3.84 19.40 29.58
N LEU A 377 -3.47 19.26 28.30
CA LEU A 377 -3.04 20.39 27.47
C LEU A 377 -4.19 21.36 27.21
N THR A 378 -5.42 20.86 27.03
CA THR A 378 -6.63 21.68 26.87
C THR A 378 -6.96 22.44 28.15
N SER A 379 -6.88 21.79 29.32
CA SER A 379 -7.04 22.47 30.62
C SER A 379 -6.01 23.57 30.81
N GLN A 380 -4.73 23.29 30.52
CA GLN A 380 -3.67 24.30 30.60
C GLN A 380 -3.90 25.46 29.63
N MET A 381 -4.34 25.19 28.41
CA MET A 381 -4.68 26.23 27.43
C MET A 381 -5.83 27.10 27.94
N ASN A 382 -6.90 26.49 28.48
CA ASN A 382 -8.05 27.21 29.02
C ASN A 382 -7.66 28.09 30.21
N GLU A 383 -6.83 27.58 31.13
CA GLU A 383 -6.29 28.36 32.25
C GLU A 383 -5.45 29.56 31.76
N LYS A 384 -4.57 29.34 30.77
CA LYS A 384 -3.75 30.42 30.19
C LYS A 384 -4.60 31.45 29.46
N GLN A 385 -5.64 31.02 28.76
CA GLN A 385 -6.57 31.91 28.09
C GLN A 385 -7.37 32.75 29.10
N ALA A 386 -7.83 32.16 30.20
CA ALA A 386 -8.51 32.88 31.26
C ALA A 386 -7.58 33.91 31.94
N GLN A 387 -6.34 33.52 32.25
CA GLN A 387 -5.31 34.44 32.79
C GLN A 387 -5.06 35.61 31.84
N LEU A 388 -4.93 35.35 30.54
CA LEU A 388 -4.73 36.39 29.52
C LEU A 388 -5.92 37.35 29.47
N GLN A 389 -7.15 36.83 29.45
CA GLN A 389 -8.37 37.64 29.45
C GLN A 389 -8.48 38.54 30.69
N GLU A 390 -8.12 38.02 31.86
CA GLU A 390 -8.11 38.80 33.10
C GLU A 390 -7.12 39.96 33.04
N VAL A 391 -5.88 39.69 32.60
CA VAL A 391 -4.83 40.71 32.45
C VAL A 391 -5.25 41.81 31.47
N LEU A 392 -5.80 41.41 30.31
CA LEU A 392 -6.29 42.34 29.30
C LEU A 392 -7.42 43.23 29.84
N ARG A 393 -8.32 42.67 30.66
CA ARG A 393 -9.40 43.42 31.31
C ARG A 393 -8.86 44.42 32.33
N THR A 394 -7.90 44.02 33.18
CA THR A 394 -7.30 44.93 34.17
C THR A 394 -6.48 46.06 33.54
N ALA A 395 -5.80 45.78 32.43
CA ALA A 395 -4.94 46.77 31.75
C ALA A 395 -5.73 47.76 30.86
N GLN A 396 -7.04 47.58 30.69
CA GLN A 396 -7.92 48.42 29.85
C GLN A 396 -7.36 48.69 28.44
N VAL A 397 -6.67 47.70 27.86
CA VAL A 397 -6.04 47.85 26.54
C VAL A 397 -7.11 47.75 25.46
N ASP A 398 -7.03 48.62 24.45
CA ASP A 398 -7.96 48.64 23.32
C ASP A 398 -7.98 47.26 22.61
N PRO A 399 -9.14 46.59 22.51
CA PRO A 399 -9.27 45.28 21.87
C PRO A 399 -8.72 45.22 20.45
N THR A 400 -8.77 46.32 19.70
CA THR A 400 -8.27 46.36 18.31
C THR A 400 -6.74 46.31 18.27
N THR A 401 -6.07 47.00 19.19
CA THR A 401 -4.61 46.97 19.31
C THR A 401 -4.09 45.61 19.74
N VAL A 402 -4.78 44.94 20.68
CA VAL A 402 -4.45 43.58 21.14
C VAL A 402 -4.60 42.57 20.00
N ALA A 403 -5.69 42.65 19.23
CA ALA A 403 -5.91 41.77 18.07
C ALA A 403 -4.82 41.95 16.99
N ASN A 404 -4.40 43.19 16.74
CA ASN A 404 -3.33 43.49 15.79
C ASN A 404 -1.95 43.00 16.27
N ILE A 405 -1.68 43.06 17.57
CA ILE A 405 -0.43 42.52 18.15
C ILE A 405 -0.46 41.00 18.14
N SER A 406 -1.57 40.38 18.52
CA SER A 406 -1.76 38.92 18.51
C SER A 406 -1.55 38.36 17.11
N THR A 407 -2.19 38.94 16.09
CA THR A 407 -2.06 38.49 14.70
C THR A 407 -0.62 38.60 14.17
N LYS A 408 0.09 39.70 14.50
CA LYS A 408 1.52 39.81 14.17
C LYS A 408 2.38 38.78 14.90
N LEU A 409 2.09 38.50 16.17
CA LEU A 409 2.78 37.48 16.95
C LEU A 409 2.53 36.09 16.38
N ASP A 410 1.29 35.76 16.01
CA ASP A 410 0.90 34.50 15.40
C ASP A 410 1.58 34.30 14.04
N GLN A 411 1.69 35.36 13.23
CA GLN A 411 2.44 35.31 11.97
C GLN A 411 3.94 35.05 12.21
N ALA A 412 4.55 35.70 13.21
CA ALA A 412 5.96 35.51 13.54
C ALA A 412 6.25 34.12 14.16
N LEU A 413 5.36 33.61 15.02
CA LEU A 413 5.46 32.25 15.55
C LEU A 413 5.21 31.22 14.45
N GLY A 414 4.25 31.48 13.56
CA GLY A 414 3.96 30.65 12.40
C GLY A 414 5.15 30.53 11.46
N SER A 415 5.82 31.64 11.14
CA SER A 415 7.02 31.63 10.29
C SER A 415 8.18 30.89 10.95
N LYS A 416 8.44 31.12 12.25
CA LYS A 416 9.46 30.38 13.01
C LYS A 416 9.16 28.89 13.09
N ASN A 417 7.90 28.49 13.30
CA ASN A 417 7.51 27.08 13.34
C ASN A 417 7.68 26.38 11.99
N ARG A 418 7.44 27.09 10.87
CA ARG A 418 7.74 26.57 9.53
C ARG A 418 9.24 26.37 9.33
N LEU A 419 10.04 27.38 9.69
CA LEU A 419 11.50 27.29 9.62
C LEU A 419 12.04 26.13 10.48
N ILE A 420 11.50 25.91 11.68
CA ILE A 420 11.89 24.76 12.51
C ILE A 420 11.60 23.43 11.79
N LYS A 421 10.43 23.29 11.15
CA LYS A 421 10.09 22.09 10.39
C LYS A 421 10.99 21.90 9.17
N GLU A 422 11.29 22.98 8.44
CA GLU A 422 12.20 22.97 7.29
C GLU A 422 13.61 22.54 7.73
N LEU A 423 14.15 23.13 8.79
CA LEU A 423 15.46 22.77 9.32
C LEU A 423 15.49 21.32 9.83
N GLN A 424 14.44 20.85 10.52
CA GLN A 424 14.32 19.45 10.92
C GLN A 424 14.33 18.51 9.71
N PHE A 425 13.59 18.87 8.66
CA PHE A 425 13.59 18.12 7.41
C PHE A 425 14.98 18.12 6.75
N GLU A 426 15.67 19.25 6.69
CA GLU A 426 17.03 19.35 6.15
C GLU A 426 18.01 18.51 6.94
N VAL A 427 17.94 18.51 8.28
CA VAL A 427 18.75 17.64 9.14
C VAL A 427 18.47 16.17 8.82
N HIS A 428 17.20 15.76 8.72
CA HIS A 428 16.85 14.39 8.36
C HIS A 428 17.34 14.01 6.96
N ARG A 429 17.24 14.93 5.99
CA ARG A 429 17.74 14.74 4.63
C ARG A 429 19.25 14.58 4.61
N ALA A 430 19.98 15.48 5.28
CA ALA A 430 21.44 15.44 5.37
C ALA A 430 21.95 14.18 6.08
N THR A 431 21.29 13.78 7.16
CA THR A 431 21.57 12.53 7.90
C THR A 431 21.38 11.32 7.00
N LYS A 432 20.30 11.30 6.21
CA LYS A 432 20.05 10.22 5.26
C LYS A 432 21.10 10.18 4.15
N THR A 433 21.41 11.32 3.53
CA THR A 433 22.44 11.38 2.48
C THR A 433 23.80 10.95 3.01
N TYR A 434 24.17 11.35 4.23
CA TYR A 434 25.41 10.92 4.88
C TYR A 434 25.44 9.40 5.05
N ASN A 435 24.39 8.81 5.64
CA ASN A 435 24.31 7.36 5.84
C ASN A 435 24.31 6.58 4.50
N ASP A 436 23.63 7.09 3.48
CA ASP A 436 23.61 6.46 2.16
C ASP A 436 24.99 6.57 1.48
N THR A 437 25.71 7.70 1.62
CA THR A 437 27.07 7.83 1.11
C THR A 437 28.06 6.88 1.80
N ILE A 438 27.94 6.67 3.11
CA ILE A 438 28.76 5.68 3.83
C ILE A 438 28.60 4.31 3.17
N LYS A 439 27.37 3.88 2.92
CA LYS A 439 27.10 2.57 2.31
C LYS A 439 27.72 2.44 0.92
N VAL A 440 27.59 3.48 0.09
CA VAL A 440 28.20 3.50 -1.25
C VAL A 440 29.73 3.45 -1.16
N TYR A 441 30.34 4.18 -0.21
CA TYR A 441 31.78 4.14 0.01
C TYR A 441 32.24 2.76 0.50
N GLU A 442 31.54 2.15 1.45
CA GLU A 442 31.83 0.80 1.93
C GLU A 442 31.75 -0.23 0.80
N GLU A 443 30.73 -0.15 -0.06
CA GLU A 443 30.60 -1.01 -1.24
C GLU A 443 31.76 -0.79 -2.23
N LYS A 444 32.14 0.46 -2.50
CA LYS A 444 33.25 0.77 -3.42
C LYS A 444 34.62 0.39 -2.87
N LEU A 445 34.86 0.56 -1.58
CA LEU A 445 36.11 0.12 -0.94
C LEU A 445 36.25 -1.40 -0.99
N LYS A 446 35.16 -2.14 -0.78
CA LYS A 446 35.12 -3.59 -1.00
C LYS A 446 35.45 -3.97 -2.45
N GLU A 447 34.85 -3.30 -3.44
CA GLU A 447 35.17 -3.54 -4.86
C GLU A 447 36.65 -3.30 -5.18
N CYS A 448 37.27 -2.30 -4.56
CA CYS A 448 38.69 -1.96 -4.73
C CYS A 448 39.65 -2.85 -3.91
N GLY A 449 39.15 -3.81 -3.13
CA GLY A 449 39.96 -4.71 -2.32
C GLY A 449 40.54 -4.08 -1.05
N VAL A 450 40.02 -2.93 -0.60
CA VAL A 450 40.42 -2.27 0.64
C VAL A 450 39.58 -2.85 1.80
N PRO A 451 40.19 -3.42 2.84
CA PRO A 451 39.46 -3.94 4.00
C PRO A 451 38.77 -2.81 4.77
N LEU A 452 37.49 -2.99 5.10
CA LEU A 452 36.68 -2.00 5.80
C LEU A 452 37.19 -1.67 7.21
N ASP A 453 38.04 -2.52 7.80
CA ASP A 453 38.59 -2.33 9.14
C ASP A 453 39.51 -1.09 9.23
N GLU A 454 40.03 -0.59 8.10
CA GLU A 454 40.88 0.61 8.04
C GLU A 454 40.09 1.92 7.91
N VAL A 455 38.78 1.85 7.65
CA VAL A 455 37.93 3.03 7.40
C VAL A 455 36.64 2.95 8.24
N SER A 456 36.70 3.50 9.46
CA SER A 456 35.57 3.51 10.39
C SER A 456 34.64 4.70 10.15
N PHE A 457 33.66 4.56 9.25
CA PHE A 457 32.55 5.51 9.17
C PHE A 457 31.40 5.06 10.06
N GLU A 458 31.05 5.84 11.08
CA GLU A 458 29.89 5.55 11.93
C GLU A 458 28.63 6.19 11.34
N PRO A 459 27.56 5.40 11.07
CA PRO A 459 26.29 5.94 10.61
C PRO A 459 25.62 6.74 11.73
N LEU A 460 25.01 7.87 11.36
CA LEU A 460 24.26 8.69 12.29
C LEU A 460 22.89 8.06 12.60
N GLN A 461 22.44 8.16 13.85
CA GLN A 461 21.12 7.70 14.25
C GLN A 461 20.04 8.49 13.51
N THR A 462 19.17 7.79 12.78
CA THR A 462 18.12 8.43 11.98
C THR A 462 16.73 7.87 12.27
N VAL A 463 15.71 8.72 12.16
CA VAL A 463 14.29 8.37 12.23
C VAL A 463 13.75 7.99 10.85
N THR A 464 14.50 8.25 9.78
CA THR A 464 14.13 7.92 8.39
C THR A 464 14.46 6.46 8.06
N SER A 465 13.92 5.94 6.95
CA SER A 465 14.26 4.60 6.50
C SER A 465 15.76 4.44 6.25
N LEU A 466 16.29 3.27 6.61
CA LEU A 466 17.67 2.85 6.31
C LEU A 466 17.82 2.35 4.86
N MET A 467 16.74 2.33 4.08
CA MET A 467 16.78 1.93 2.68
C MET A 467 17.40 3.06 1.83
N PRO A 468 18.28 2.74 0.87
CA PRO A 468 18.97 3.75 0.07
C PRO A 468 17.97 4.70 -0.61
N ALA A 469 18.16 6.01 -0.49
CA ALA A 469 17.45 6.97 -1.32
C ALA A 469 18.02 6.92 -2.74
N GLY A 470 17.36 6.20 -3.65
CA GLY A 470 17.41 6.49 -5.08
C GLY A 470 18.80 6.55 -5.72
N LEU A 471 19.75 5.72 -5.29
CA LEU A 471 20.93 5.38 -6.07
C LEU A 471 20.77 3.93 -6.53
N VAL A 472 20.59 3.81 -7.84
CA VAL A 472 20.40 2.59 -8.62
C VAL A 472 21.51 1.59 -8.29
N THR A 473 21.23 0.65 -7.39
CA THR A 473 21.97 -0.62 -7.37
C THR A 473 21.52 -1.38 -8.61
N LYS A 474 22.35 -1.37 -9.66
CA LYS A 474 22.21 -2.35 -10.74
C LYS A 474 22.12 -3.74 -10.12
N PRO A 475 21.19 -4.60 -10.56
CA PRO A 475 21.17 -5.98 -10.10
C PRO A 475 22.51 -6.62 -10.50
N ALA A 476 23.25 -7.11 -9.50
CA ALA A 476 24.36 -8.01 -9.75
C ALA A 476 23.78 -9.31 -10.31
N PHE A 477 24.23 -9.69 -11.51
CA PHE A 477 23.95 -10.98 -12.13
C PHE A 477 24.65 -12.11 -11.39
#